data_AF-A0A6N8VXX7-F1
#
_entry.id   AF-A0A6N8VXX7-F1
#
_cell.length_a   1.000
_cell.length_b   1.000
_cell.length_c   1.000
_cell.angle_alpha   90.00
_cell.angle_beta   90.00
_cell.angle_gamma   90.00
#
_symmetry.space_group_name_H-M   'P 1'
#
loop_
_entity.id
_entity.type
_entity.pdbx_description
1 polymer ?
#
loop_
_entity_poly.entity_id
_entity_poly.type
_entity_poly.pdbx_seq_one_letter_code
_entity_poly.pdbx_strand_id
1 'polypeptide(L)'
;MVEYRLSYRPPKEEMVSTPGATISLRPSFQTFGASSRHARLDYGCVLKIETSRPGSIEELVRRAIRIRNLLSLAIDAPERIEATHLTHPSYLEDGLHGERHPIAIELFRRWDQNFPSYPERDVQRFDMLFTLSDLGGLEGIGNWLRLSTEYDVIVQAALAMQFMPAHFVDARFLSVAASADAFARIHSGNSVVTFHNRLAYLGELAGQVFTDWVGDLDLWTKVVKEERNNVAHGENKSTYQQYRPPRQLLSHSVYYLVILCLMRVLGVDDAAIDGVREKYRFTQLQDMFDHYFTS
;
A
#
# COMPACT_ATOMS: atom_id res chain seq x y z
N MET A 1 1.34 -47.13 18.60
CA MET A 1 1.74 -45.72 18.65
C MET A 1 2.01 -45.31 17.21
N VAL A 2 1.26 -44.35 16.67
CA VAL A 2 1.46 -43.90 15.28
C VAL A 2 2.42 -42.70 15.33
N GLU A 3 3.63 -42.87 14.82
CA GLU A 3 4.60 -41.78 14.66
C GLU A 3 4.32 -41.07 13.34
N TYR A 4 3.96 -39.78 13.40
CA TYR A 4 3.88 -38.94 12.21
C TYR A 4 5.19 -38.18 12.09
N ARG A 5 5.89 -38.35 10.96
CA ARG A 5 7.12 -37.60 10.64
C ARG A 5 6.82 -36.61 9.53
N LEU A 6 6.83 -35.33 9.87
CA LEU A 6 6.80 -34.24 8.88
C LEU A 6 8.24 -33.83 8.57
N SER A 7 8.60 -33.81 7.29
CA SER A 7 9.87 -33.26 6.82
C SER A 7 9.59 -32.06 5.94
N TYR A 8 10.11 -30.90 6.35
CA TYR A 8 9.92 -29.64 5.63
C TYR A 8 11.28 -28.96 5.49
N ARG A 9 11.56 -28.43 4.29
CA ARG A 9 12.78 -27.69 4.00
C ARG A 9 12.42 -26.22 3.85
N PRO A 10 12.78 -25.35 4.81
CA PRO A 10 12.46 -23.94 4.69
C PRO A 10 13.13 -23.32 3.45
N PRO A 11 12.52 -22.31 2.84
CA PRO A 11 13.20 -21.54 1.81
C PRO A 11 14.48 -20.93 2.39
N LYS A 12 15.43 -20.62 1.51
CA LYS A 12 16.65 -19.94 1.96
C LYS A 12 16.31 -18.51 2.35
N GLU A 13 17.06 -17.97 3.31
CA GLU A 13 17.03 -16.53 3.56
C GLU A 13 17.47 -15.81 2.29
N GLU A 14 16.67 -14.84 1.88
CA GLU A 14 16.99 -13.93 0.78
C GLU A 14 17.50 -12.62 1.35
N MET A 15 18.45 -11.99 0.65
CA MET A 15 19.07 -10.75 1.09
C MET A 15 19.40 -9.86 -0.11
N VAL A 16 19.18 -8.56 0.06
CA VAL A 16 19.62 -7.52 -0.87
C VAL A 16 20.26 -6.36 -0.11
N SER A 17 21.31 -5.78 -0.69
CA SER A 17 21.91 -4.55 -0.17
C SER A 17 21.39 -3.35 -0.95
N THR A 18 20.98 -2.31 -0.23
CA THR A 18 20.58 -1.01 -0.78
C THR A 18 21.49 0.09 -0.23
N PRO A 19 21.51 1.30 -0.82
CA PRO A 19 22.25 2.41 -0.26
C PRO A 19 21.82 2.71 1.20
N GLY A 20 22.66 2.32 2.15
CA GLY A 20 22.46 2.58 3.58
C GLY A 20 21.75 1.48 4.37
N ALA A 21 21.33 0.37 3.76
CA ALA A 21 20.74 -0.75 4.48
C ALA A 21 20.91 -2.11 3.78
N THR A 22 20.82 -3.18 4.55
CA THR A 22 20.64 -4.56 4.08
C THR A 22 19.24 -5.00 4.42
N ILE A 23 18.50 -5.51 3.44
CA ILE A 23 17.15 -6.03 3.61
C ILE A 23 17.24 -7.55 3.48
N SER A 24 16.67 -8.28 4.43
CA SER A 24 16.62 -9.74 4.41
C SER A 24 15.21 -10.23 4.70
N LEU A 25 14.84 -11.33 4.07
CA LEU A 25 13.59 -12.04 4.33
C LEU A 25 13.93 -13.44 4.81
N ARG A 26 13.65 -13.68 6.09
CA ARG A 26 13.97 -14.94 6.74
C ARG A 26 12.69 -15.70 7.07
N PRO A 27 12.53 -16.96 6.66
CA PRO A 27 11.39 -17.76 7.09
C PRO A 27 11.42 -17.97 8.61
N SER A 28 10.25 -17.96 9.25
CA SER A 28 10.08 -18.26 10.67
C SER A 28 9.11 -19.42 10.85
N PHE A 29 9.37 -20.24 11.87
CA PHE A 29 8.53 -21.37 12.22
C PHE A 29 8.27 -21.33 13.72
N GLN A 30 7.02 -21.57 14.09
CA GLN A 30 6.66 -21.79 15.48
C GLN A 30 5.85 -23.08 15.56
N THR A 31 6.37 -24.04 16.31
CA THR A 31 5.63 -25.25 16.66
C THR A 31 4.87 -25.02 17.94
N PHE A 32 3.56 -25.25 17.92
CA PHE A 32 2.76 -25.28 19.13
C PHE A 32 2.65 -26.73 19.61
N GLY A 33 2.56 -26.92 20.93
CA GLY A 33 2.54 -28.25 21.55
C GLY A 33 1.59 -29.21 20.82
N ALA A 34 2.07 -30.43 20.55
CA ALA A 34 1.26 -31.46 19.91
C ALA A 34 0.31 -32.09 20.92
N SER A 35 -0.99 -32.06 20.63
CA SER A 35 -1.95 -32.94 21.30
C SER A 35 -1.94 -34.31 20.62
N SER A 36 -2.54 -35.32 21.24
CA SER A 36 -2.69 -36.66 20.65
C SER A 36 -3.46 -36.68 19.33
N ARG A 37 -4.14 -35.57 18.95
CA ARG A 37 -4.96 -35.46 17.74
C ARG A 37 -4.56 -34.33 16.80
N HIS A 38 -3.77 -33.37 17.24
CA HIS A 38 -3.43 -32.19 16.46
C HIS A 38 -2.00 -31.76 16.72
N ALA A 39 -1.26 -31.52 15.65
CA ALA A 39 -0.02 -30.76 15.66
C ALA A 39 -0.26 -29.48 14.84
N ARG A 40 0.20 -28.34 15.36
CA ARG A 40 0.12 -27.05 14.67
C ARG A 40 1.52 -26.52 14.43
N LEU A 41 1.80 -26.21 13.18
CA LEU A 41 3.01 -25.55 12.73
C LEU A 41 2.58 -24.23 12.09
N ASP A 42 3.01 -23.13 12.68
CA ASP A 42 2.83 -21.81 12.07
C ASP A 42 4.08 -21.48 11.28
N TYR A 43 3.85 -21.09 10.02
CA TYR A 43 4.89 -20.66 9.09
C TYR A 43 4.70 -19.18 8.82
N GLY A 44 5.78 -18.41 8.94
CA GLY A 44 5.81 -16.99 8.66
C GLY A 44 7.09 -16.55 7.99
N CYS A 45 7.22 -15.23 7.83
CA CYS A 45 8.45 -14.60 7.39
C CYS A 45 8.75 -13.40 8.27
N VAL A 46 10.05 -13.12 8.43
CA VAL A 46 10.55 -11.95 9.12
C VAL A 46 11.31 -11.13 8.09
N LEU A 47 10.76 -9.95 7.77
CA LEU A 47 11.48 -8.92 7.03
C LEU A 47 12.38 -8.16 8.01
N LYS A 48 13.67 -8.18 7.77
CA LYS A 48 14.68 -7.49 8.58
C LYS A 48 15.40 -6.44 7.73
N ILE A 49 15.45 -5.21 8.23
CA ILE A 49 16.17 -4.09 7.62
C ILE A 49 17.27 -3.67 8.57
N GLU A 50 18.53 -3.93 8.20
CA GLU A 50 19.71 -3.54 8.94
C GLU A 50 20.31 -2.27 8.33
N THR A 51 20.43 -1.18 9.09
CA THR A 51 21.05 0.04 8.58
C THR A 51 22.57 0.01 8.78
N SER A 52 23.32 0.53 7.81
CA SER A 52 24.78 0.56 7.89
C SER A 52 25.32 1.55 8.92
N ARG A 53 24.48 2.48 9.38
CA ARG A 53 24.76 3.45 10.44
C ARG A 53 23.61 3.49 11.43
N PRO A 54 23.87 3.81 12.71
CA PRO A 54 22.82 4.10 13.67
C PRO A 54 21.92 5.23 13.15
N GLY A 55 20.61 5.01 13.15
CA GLY A 55 19.60 6.01 12.85
C GLY A 55 18.88 6.48 14.12
N SER A 56 18.18 7.61 14.04
CA SER A 56 17.24 7.98 15.11
C SER A 56 16.05 7.02 15.11
N ILE A 57 15.40 6.86 16.27
CA ILE A 57 14.17 6.06 16.40
C ILE A 57 13.11 6.54 15.39
N GLU A 58 12.99 7.85 15.18
CA GLU A 58 12.03 8.42 14.23
C GLU A 58 12.32 7.99 12.79
N GLU A 59 13.58 7.87 12.40
CA GLU A 59 13.94 7.38 11.07
C GLU A 59 13.60 5.90 10.88
N LEU A 60 13.84 5.08 11.91
CA LEU A 60 13.45 3.67 11.88
C LEU A 60 11.93 3.50 11.80
N VAL A 61 11.17 4.31 12.57
CA VAL A 61 9.71 4.31 12.51
C VAL A 61 9.22 4.75 11.13
N ARG A 62 9.79 5.79 10.52
CA ARG A 62 9.42 6.19 9.16
C ARG A 62 9.64 5.07 8.14
N ARG A 63 10.72 4.31 8.26
CA ARG A 63 10.96 3.13 7.41
C ARG A 63 9.91 2.05 7.63
N ALA A 64 9.55 1.76 8.88
CA ALA A 64 8.48 0.81 9.19
C ALA A 64 7.13 1.25 8.60
N ILE A 65 6.78 2.55 8.71
CA ILE A 65 5.57 3.11 8.09
C ILE A 65 5.60 2.97 6.56
N ARG A 66 6.75 3.17 5.92
CA ARG A 66 6.89 2.96 4.47
C ARG A 66 6.66 1.49 4.09
N ILE A 67 7.19 0.54 4.85
CA ILE A 67 6.90 -0.89 4.62
C ILE A 67 5.42 -1.19 4.82
N ARG A 68 4.80 -0.69 5.90
CA ARG A 68 3.35 -0.81 6.13
C ARG A 68 2.57 -0.27 4.92
N ASN A 69 2.92 0.91 4.42
CA ASN A 69 2.27 1.52 3.26
C ASN A 69 2.45 0.68 1.98
N LEU A 70 3.61 0.03 1.77
CA LEU A 70 3.79 -0.92 0.67
C LEU A 70 2.85 -2.12 0.79
N LEU A 71 2.73 -2.67 2.01
CA LEU A 71 1.83 -3.79 2.26
C LEU A 71 0.38 -3.36 2.03
N SER A 72 -0.03 -2.19 2.56
CA SER A 72 -1.37 -1.65 2.33
C SER A 72 -1.70 -1.45 0.86
N LEU A 73 -0.70 -1.00 0.08
CA LEU A 73 -0.79 -0.87 -1.36
C LEU A 73 -0.96 -2.25 -2.01
N ALA A 74 -0.10 -3.21 -1.67
CA ALA A 74 -0.10 -4.55 -2.25
C ALA A 74 -1.42 -5.29 -2.02
N ILE A 75 -2.10 -5.07 -0.90
CA ILE A 75 -3.35 -5.75 -0.57
C ILE A 75 -4.62 -4.90 -0.80
N ASP A 76 -4.45 -3.65 -1.24
CA ASP A 76 -5.52 -2.64 -1.30
C ASP A 76 -6.37 -2.56 -0.02
N ALA A 77 -5.72 -2.58 1.15
CA ALA A 77 -6.39 -2.53 2.44
C ALA A 77 -5.47 -1.93 3.50
N PRO A 78 -5.99 -1.31 4.57
CA PRO A 78 -5.15 -0.70 5.58
C PRO A 78 -4.42 -1.77 6.41
N GLU A 79 -3.10 -1.80 6.34
CA GLU A 79 -2.25 -2.58 7.24
C GLU A 79 -1.88 -1.82 8.51
N ARG A 80 -1.68 -2.55 9.61
CA ARG A 80 -1.39 -1.96 10.93
C ARG A 80 -0.04 -2.42 11.48
N ILE A 81 0.60 -1.55 12.24
CA ILE A 81 1.73 -1.91 13.10
C ILE A 81 1.13 -2.27 14.46
N GLU A 82 1.16 -3.55 14.82
CA GLU A 82 0.53 -4.03 16.06
C GLU A 82 1.30 -3.59 17.29
N ALA A 83 2.62 -3.71 17.24
CA ALA A 83 3.52 -3.33 18.31
C ALA A 83 4.84 -2.85 17.73
N THR A 84 5.55 -2.03 18.52
CA THR A 84 6.92 -1.64 18.20
C THR A 84 7.77 -1.90 19.42
N HIS A 85 8.86 -2.62 19.22
CA HIS A 85 9.78 -2.97 20.27
C HIS A 85 11.16 -2.39 19.95
N LEU A 86 11.83 -1.87 20.97
CA LEU A 86 13.21 -1.42 20.92
C LEU A 86 14.06 -2.41 21.69
N THR A 87 15.19 -2.79 21.14
CA THR A 87 16.18 -3.64 21.81
C THR A 87 17.49 -2.88 21.92
N HIS A 88 18.17 -2.96 23.06
CA HIS A 88 19.50 -2.39 23.24
C HIS A 88 20.53 -3.50 23.49
N PRO A 89 21.71 -3.49 22.85
CA PRO A 89 22.70 -4.57 23.00
C PRO A 89 23.19 -4.82 24.44
N SER A 90 23.13 -3.80 25.31
CA SER A 90 23.53 -3.94 26.72
C SER A 90 22.45 -4.50 27.65
N TYR A 91 21.18 -4.55 27.21
CA TYR A 91 20.08 -5.08 28.02
C TYR A 91 19.74 -6.48 27.51
N LEU A 92 20.31 -7.48 28.16
CA LEU A 92 20.12 -8.89 27.84
C LEU A 92 19.45 -9.60 29.02
N GLU A 93 18.54 -10.52 28.72
CA GLU A 93 17.99 -11.47 29.68
C GLU A 93 18.63 -12.86 29.49
N ASP A 94 18.85 -13.56 30.60
CA ASP A 94 19.35 -14.93 30.57
C ASP A 94 18.20 -15.89 30.22
N GLY A 95 18.35 -16.62 29.11
CA GLY A 95 17.44 -17.65 28.62
C GLY A 95 17.64 -19.00 29.32
N LEU A 96 16.71 -19.92 29.07
CA LEU A 96 16.64 -21.24 29.74
C LEU A 96 17.88 -22.13 29.55
N HIS A 97 18.71 -21.86 28.54
CA HIS A 97 19.94 -22.60 28.24
C HIS A 97 21.22 -21.77 28.38
N GLY A 98 21.16 -20.66 29.15
CA GLY A 98 22.30 -19.75 29.32
C GLY A 98 22.57 -18.87 28.10
N GLU A 99 21.73 -18.95 27.07
CA GLU A 99 21.71 -18.00 25.96
C GLU A 99 21.28 -16.63 26.49
N ARG A 100 21.84 -15.56 25.94
CA ARG A 100 21.45 -14.19 26.30
C ARG A 100 20.66 -13.57 25.16
N HIS A 101 19.44 -13.15 25.44
CA HIS A 101 18.54 -12.56 24.46
C HIS A 101 18.36 -11.06 24.74
N PRO A 102 18.29 -10.20 23.70
CA PRO A 102 17.95 -8.80 23.90
C PRO A 102 16.56 -8.64 24.53
N ILE A 103 16.46 -7.80 25.56
CA ILE A 103 15.17 -7.44 26.15
C ILE A 103 14.44 -6.50 25.19
N ALA A 104 13.23 -6.89 24.79
CA ALA A 104 12.34 -6.06 24.00
C ALA A 104 11.64 -5.04 24.91
N ILE A 105 11.90 -3.75 24.69
CA ILE A 105 11.24 -2.63 25.35
C ILE A 105 10.13 -2.16 24.43
N GLU A 106 8.88 -2.32 24.85
CA GLU A 106 7.74 -1.84 24.06
C GLU A 106 7.75 -0.30 23.96
N LEU A 107 7.73 0.20 22.72
CA LEU A 107 7.60 1.61 22.42
C LEU A 107 6.12 1.96 22.28
N PHE A 108 5.56 2.52 23.35
CA PHE A 108 4.20 3.06 23.34
C PHE A 108 4.12 4.30 22.46
N ARG A 109 3.77 4.11 21.19
CA ARG A 109 3.35 5.18 20.29
C ARG A 109 1.85 5.04 20.09
N ARG A 110 1.16 6.18 19.97
CA ARG A 110 -0.21 6.20 19.48
C ARG A 110 -0.18 5.88 17.99
N TRP A 111 -0.01 4.60 17.68
CA TRP A 111 -0.42 4.04 16.40
C TRP A 111 -1.91 4.32 16.24
N ASP A 112 -2.42 4.33 15.02
CA ASP A 112 -3.82 4.65 14.70
C ASP A 112 -4.77 3.62 15.36
N GLN A 113 -4.98 3.71 16.68
CA GLN A 113 -5.72 2.75 17.51
C GLN A 113 -7.24 2.78 17.27
N ASN A 114 -7.70 3.71 16.43
CA ASN A 114 -9.11 3.88 16.10
C ASN A 114 -9.54 3.05 14.89
N PHE A 115 -8.67 2.16 14.38
CA PHE A 115 -9.11 1.22 13.36
C PHE A 115 -10.13 0.26 13.94
N PRO A 116 -11.30 0.08 13.28
CA PRO A 116 -12.13 -1.06 13.60
C PRO A 116 -11.25 -2.30 13.46
N SER A 117 -11.26 -3.16 14.48
CA SER A 117 -10.66 -4.48 14.41
C SER A 117 -11.36 -5.23 13.28
N TYR A 118 -10.82 -5.14 12.06
CA TYR A 118 -11.22 -6.05 11.01
C TYR A 118 -10.88 -7.45 11.51
N PRO A 119 -11.81 -8.42 11.40
CA PRO A 119 -11.44 -9.80 11.69
C PRO A 119 -10.18 -10.12 10.88
N GLU A 120 -9.20 -10.76 11.51
CA GLU A 120 -8.02 -11.29 10.83
C GLU A 120 -8.54 -12.14 9.67
N ARG A 121 -8.53 -11.54 8.48
CA ARG A 121 -8.93 -12.22 7.26
C ARG A 121 -7.64 -12.69 6.63
N ASP A 122 -7.58 -13.97 6.34
CA ASP A 122 -6.52 -14.53 5.53
C ASP A 122 -6.53 -13.83 4.16
N VAL A 123 -5.58 -12.93 3.94
CA VAL A 123 -5.39 -12.25 2.66
C VAL A 123 -4.99 -13.31 1.64
N GLN A 124 -5.85 -13.53 0.65
CA GLN A 124 -5.56 -14.48 -0.41
C GLN A 124 -4.81 -13.79 -1.54
N ARG A 125 -4.05 -14.55 -2.34
CA ARG A 125 -3.33 -13.99 -3.49
C ARG A 125 -4.24 -13.21 -4.45
N PHE A 126 -5.48 -13.66 -4.64
CA PHE A 126 -6.43 -12.98 -5.52
C PHE A 126 -6.92 -11.64 -4.95
N ASP A 127 -6.80 -11.40 -3.64
CA ASP A 127 -7.12 -10.11 -3.00
C ASP A 127 -6.02 -9.06 -3.22
N MET A 128 -4.79 -9.48 -3.54
CA MET A 128 -3.63 -8.59 -3.69
C MET A 128 -3.59 -7.91 -5.07
N LEU A 129 -3.24 -6.63 -5.13
CA LEU A 129 -2.92 -5.91 -6.38
C LEU A 129 -1.62 -6.42 -7.00
N PHE A 130 -0.63 -6.75 -6.18
CA PHE A 130 0.63 -7.36 -6.62
C PHE A 130 1.28 -8.14 -5.46
N THR A 131 2.14 -9.09 -5.80
CA THR A 131 2.92 -9.90 -4.86
C THR A 131 4.37 -9.42 -4.80
N LEU A 132 5.15 -9.95 -3.84
CA LEU A 132 6.59 -9.67 -3.78
C LEU A 132 7.32 -10.09 -5.07
N SER A 133 6.88 -11.17 -5.71
CA SER A 133 7.46 -11.62 -6.98
C SER A 133 7.19 -10.65 -8.12
N ASP A 134 5.97 -10.10 -8.20
CA ASP A 134 5.59 -9.10 -9.21
C ASP A 134 6.36 -7.77 -9.03
N LEU A 135 6.86 -7.53 -7.81
CA LEU A 135 7.70 -6.40 -7.44
C LEU A 135 9.20 -6.65 -7.76
N GLY A 136 9.59 -7.82 -8.26
CA GLY A 136 10.99 -8.18 -8.48
C GLY A 136 11.72 -8.64 -7.21
N GLY A 137 10.98 -9.13 -6.21
CA GLY A 137 11.56 -9.66 -4.97
C GLY A 137 12.03 -8.58 -4.00
N LEU A 138 13.06 -8.90 -3.23
CA LEU A 138 13.63 -7.98 -2.24
C LEU A 138 14.20 -6.69 -2.85
N GLU A 139 14.71 -6.75 -4.09
CA GLU A 139 15.19 -5.57 -4.82
C GLU A 139 14.11 -4.51 -4.96
N GLY A 140 12.87 -4.93 -5.24
CA GLY A 140 11.76 -4.01 -5.34
C GLY A 140 11.31 -3.41 -4.00
N ILE A 141 11.48 -4.11 -2.87
CA ILE A 141 11.33 -3.48 -1.54
C ILE A 141 12.39 -2.38 -1.36
N GLY A 142 13.63 -2.63 -1.79
CA GLY A 142 14.69 -1.64 -1.79
C GLY A 142 14.36 -0.41 -2.65
N ASN A 143 13.85 -0.63 -3.85
CA ASN A 143 13.37 0.43 -4.74
C ASN A 143 12.21 1.21 -4.12
N TRP A 144 11.26 0.53 -3.48
CA TRP A 144 10.16 1.16 -2.77
C TRP A 144 10.64 2.07 -1.64
N LEU A 145 11.58 1.64 -0.80
CA LEU A 145 12.08 2.48 0.30
C LEU A 145 12.74 3.78 -0.19
N ARG A 146 13.39 3.73 -1.36
CA ARG A 146 13.93 4.92 -2.04
C ARG A 146 12.80 5.79 -2.58
N LEU A 147 11.90 5.21 -3.38
CA LEU A 147 10.79 5.92 -4.03
C LEU A 147 9.86 6.56 -3.00
N SER A 148 9.47 5.83 -1.96
CA SER A 148 8.62 6.35 -0.88
C SER A 148 9.25 7.51 -0.10
N THR A 149 10.56 7.74 -0.20
CA THR A 149 11.17 8.97 0.34
C THR A 149 10.85 10.18 -0.54
N GLU A 150 10.86 10.01 -1.86
CA GLU A 150 10.55 11.05 -2.85
C GLU A 150 9.05 11.35 -2.87
N TYR A 151 8.21 10.32 -2.75
CA TYR A 151 6.75 10.41 -2.85
C TYR A 151 6.03 10.32 -1.49
N ASP A 152 6.71 10.57 -0.36
CA ASP A 152 6.18 10.31 0.99
C ASP A 152 4.81 10.97 1.22
N VAL A 153 4.72 12.28 0.99
CA VAL A 153 3.47 13.06 1.16
C VAL A 153 2.35 12.53 0.26
N ILE A 154 2.68 12.10 -0.96
CA ILE A 154 1.71 11.63 -1.94
C ILE A 154 1.15 10.27 -1.53
N VAL A 155 2.03 9.34 -1.14
CA VAL A 155 1.65 8.00 -0.66
C VAL A 155 0.80 8.11 0.59
N GLN A 156 1.19 8.94 1.57
CA GLN A 156 0.41 9.16 2.79
C GLN A 156 -0.97 9.74 2.47
N ALA A 157 -1.06 10.76 1.60
CA ALA A 157 -2.34 11.39 1.24
C ALA A 157 -3.27 10.45 0.44
N ALA A 158 -2.70 9.59 -0.42
CA ALA A 158 -3.47 8.59 -1.16
C ALA A 158 -4.00 7.48 -0.24
N LEU A 159 -3.13 6.91 0.61
CA LEU A 159 -3.49 5.82 1.51
C LEU A 159 -4.32 6.27 2.71
N ALA A 160 -4.34 7.57 3.04
CA ALA A 160 -5.22 8.12 4.08
C ALA A 160 -6.69 7.73 3.89
N MET A 161 -7.13 7.50 2.64
CA MET A 161 -8.49 7.01 2.37
C MET A 161 -8.79 5.63 2.97
N GLN A 162 -7.79 4.74 2.99
CA GLN A 162 -7.93 3.40 3.58
C GLN A 162 -7.88 3.49 5.10
N PHE A 163 -7.09 4.43 5.61
CA PHE A 163 -6.80 4.61 7.02
C PHE A 163 -7.84 5.44 7.80
N MET A 164 -8.82 6.06 7.13
CA MET A 164 -9.77 6.95 7.81
C MET A 164 -11.20 6.71 7.30
N PRO A 165 -11.84 5.59 7.70
CA PRO A 165 -13.17 5.22 7.17
C PRO A 165 -14.25 6.24 7.49
N ALA A 166 -14.09 7.04 8.55
CA ALA A 166 -15.04 8.09 8.97
C ALA A 166 -14.81 9.44 8.27
N HIS A 167 -13.96 9.53 7.25
CA HIS A 167 -13.80 10.79 6.52
C HIS A 167 -15.04 11.15 5.70
N PHE A 168 -15.40 12.43 5.77
CA PHE A 168 -16.35 13.03 4.84
C PHE A 168 -15.86 12.79 3.40
N VAL A 169 -16.78 12.37 2.52
CA VAL A 169 -16.47 12.03 1.13
C VAL A 169 -15.73 13.17 0.42
N ASP A 170 -16.10 14.42 0.71
CA ASP A 170 -15.47 15.61 0.15
C ASP A 170 -13.99 15.76 0.56
N ALA A 171 -13.66 15.49 1.82
CA ALA A 171 -12.29 15.53 2.31
C ALA A 171 -11.44 14.40 1.69
N ARG A 172 -12.02 13.21 1.52
CA ARG A 172 -11.35 12.09 0.81
C ARG A 172 -11.04 12.47 -0.62
N PHE A 173 -12.03 13.00 -1.33
CA PHE A 173 -11.88 13.42 -2.71
C PHE A 173 -10.79 14.48 -2.88
N LEU A 174 -10.80 15.53 -2.05
CA LEU A 174 -9.76 16.56 -2.09
C LEU A 174 -8.37 16.01 -1.78
N SER A 175 -8.25 15.08 -0.83
CA SER A 175 -6.97 14.45 -0.47
C SER A 175 -6.36 13.69 -1.64
N VAL A 176 -7.14 12.83 -2.30
CA VAL A 176 -6.62 12.04 -3.44
C VAL A 176 -6.39 12.90 -4.67
N ALA A 177 -7.22 13.92 -4.91
CA ALA A 177 -6.99 14.89 -5.99
C ALA A 177 -5.71 15.69 -5.78
N ALA A 178 -5.42 16.10 -4.54
CA ALA A 178 -4.17 16.76 -4.20
C ALA A 178 -2.97 15.82 -4.34
N SER A 179 -3.12 14.54 -3.95
CA SER A 179 -2.11 13.49 -4.15
C SER A 179 -1.78 13.30 -5.63
N ALA A 180 -2.79 13.20 -6.50
CA ALA A 180 -2.62 13.10 -7.95
C ALA A 180 -1.93 14.34 -8.55
N ASP A 181 -2.35 15.55 -8.14
CA ASP A 181 -1.70 16.78 -8.60
C ASP A 181 -0.22 16.83 -8.21
N ALA A 182 0.08 16.51 -6.95
CA ALA A 182 1.45 16.49 -6.44
C ALA A 182 2.30 15.43 -7.16
N PHE A 183 1.77 14.22 -7.37
CA PHE A 183 2.45 13.16 -8.13
C PHE A 183 2.80 13.64 -9.54
N ALA A 184 1.83 14.17 -10.28
CA ALA A 184 2.07 14.67 -11.63
C ALA A 184 3.15 15.76 -11.66
N ARG A 185 3.16 16.67 -10.68
CA ARG A 185 4.16 17.74 -10.62
C ARG A 185 5.57 17.24 -10.36
N ILE A 186 5.74 16.29 -9.43
CA ILE A 186 7.04 15.69 -9.13
C ILE A 186 7.50 14.88 -10.35
N HIS A 187 6.67 13.97 -10.83
CA HIS A 187 7.05 13.02 -11.88
C HIS A 187 7.34 13.70 -13.24
N SER A 188 6.53 14.70 -13.62
CA SER A 188 6.72 15.45 -14.88
C SER A 188 7.74 16.59 -14.79
N GLY A 189 8.35 16.83 -13.63
CA GLY A 189 9.22 17.99 -13.40
C GLY A 189 8.51 19.34 -13.60
N ASN A 190 7.21 19.41 -13.25
CA ASN A 190 6.32 20.56 -13.49
C ASN A 190 6.12 20.96 -14.97
N SER A 191 6.45 20.10 -15.94
CA SER A 191 6.22 20.40 -17.37
C SER A 191 4.72 20.48 -17.73
N VAL A 192 3.85 19.85 -16.93
CA VAL A 192 2.39 19.89 -17.11
C VAL A 192 1.76 20.93 -16.17
N VAL A 193 1.11 21.94 -16.75
CA VAL A 193 0.74 23.17 -16.03
C VAL A 193 -0.63 23.09 -15.36
N THR A 194 -1.65 22.55 -16.03
CA THR A 194 -3.03 22.56 -15.52
C THR A 194 -3.40 21.25 -14.83
N PHE A 195 -4.31 21.30 -13.87
CA PHE A 195 -4.80 20.09 -13.19
C PHE A 195 -5.44 19.08 -14.16
N HIS A 196 -6.20 19.57 -15.15
CA HIS A 196 -6.75 18.75 -16.24
C HIS A 196 -5.66 17.96 -16.98
N ASN A 197 -4.66 18.67 -17.49
CA ASN A 197 -3.59 18.06 -18.27
C ASN A 197 -2.74 17.12 -17.40
N ARG A 198 -2.59 17.42 -16.10
CA ARG A 198 -1.90 16.53 -15.14
C ARG A 198 -2.64 15.22 -14.97
N LEU A 199 -3.96 15.25 -14.80
CA LEU A 199 -4.74 14.03 -14.71
C LEU A 199 -4.70 13.22 -16.01
N ALA A 200 -4.74 13.88 -17.17
CA ALA A 200 -4.62 13.21 -18.47
C ALA A 200 -3.25 12.53 -18.62
N TYR A 201 -2.17 13.26 -18.30
CA TYR A 201 -0.81 12.73 -18.25
C TYR A 201 -0.68 11.50 -17.34
N LEU A 202 -1.28 11.55 -16.15
CA LEU A 202 -1.29 10.39 -15.27
C LEU A 202 -2.12 9.24 -15.84
N GLY A 203 -3.25 9.51 -16.49
CA GLY A 203 -4.06 8.48 -17.14
C GLY A 203 -3.26 7.72 -18.20
N GLU A 204 -2.48 8.45 -19.01
CA GLU A 204 -1.54 7.87 -19.98
C GLU A 204 -0.43 7.06 -19.28
N LEU A 205 0.14 7.58 -18.19
CA LEU A 205 1.17 6.88 -17.40
C LEU A 205 0.66 5.59 -16.75
N ALA A 206 -0.57 5.60 -16.22
CA ALA A 206 -1.21 4.43 -15.64
C ALA A 206 -1.47 3.33 -16.71
N GLY A 207 -1.60 3.75 -17.97
CA GLY A 207 -1.68 2.89 -19.14
C GLY A 207 -3.10 2.44 -19.47
N GLN A 208 -3.20 1.45 -20.36
CA GLN A 208 -4.47 1.01 -20.93
C GLN A 208 -5.45 0.51 -19.88
N VAL A 209 -4.96 -0.09 -18.79
CA VAL A 209 -5.77 -0.52 -17.62
C VAL A 209 -6.67 0.57 -17.10
N PHE A 210 -6.13 1.77 -16.92
CA PHE A 210 -6.90 2.87 -16.39
C PHE A 210 -7.80 3.50 -17.45
N THR A 211 -7.30 3.68 -18.67
CA THR A 211 -8.06 4.36 -19.74
C THR A 211 -9.26 3.53 -20.21
N ASP A 212 -9.13 2.21 -20.33
CA ASP A 212 -10.27 1.33 -20.60
C ASP A 212 -11.32 1.41 -19.48
N TRP A 213 -10.86 1.52 -18.23
CA TRP A 213 -11.76 1.55 -17.08
C TRP A 213 -12.60 2.82 -17.00
N VAL A 214 -12.00 3.99 -17.23
CA VAL A 214 -12.72 5.27 -17.22
C VAL A 214 -13.41 5.60 -18.54
N GLY A 215 -13.08 4.88 -19.62
CA GLY A 215 -13.59 5.13 -20.96
C GLY A 215 -13.03 6.41 -21.58
N ASP A 216 -13.82 7.48 -21.60
CA ASP A 216 -13.40 8.78 -22.12
C ASP A 216 -12.54 9.53 -21.07
N LEU A 217 -11.22 9.40 -21.20
CA LEU A 217 -10.26 10.05 -20.29
C LEU A 217 -10.40 11.59 -20.27
N ASP A 218 -10.67 12.24 -21.40
CA ASP A 218 -10.79 13.71 -21.45
C ASP A 218 -12.09 14.18 -20.78
N LEU A 219 -13.19 13.45 -20.96
CA LEU A 219 -14.42 13.71 -20.21
C LEU A 219 -14.22 13.46 -18.71
N TRP A 220 -13.62 12.33 -18.32
CA TRP A 220 -13.36 11.99 -16.93
C TRP A 220 -12.53 13.07 -16.22
N THR A 221 -11.43 13.52 -16.85
CA THR A 221 -10.57 14.58 -16.29
C THR A 221 -11.29 15.92 -16.13
N LYS A 222 -12.19 16.29 -17.06
CA LYS A 222 -13.05 17.48 -16.92
C LYS A 222 -14.01 17.36 -15.74
N VAL A 223 -14.65 16.21 -15.56
CA VAL A 223 -15.59 15.96 -14.45
C VAL A 223 -14.85 16.01 -13.11
N VAL A 224 -13.69 15.35 -12.99
CA VAL A 224 -12.88 15.39 -11.76
C VAL A 224 -12.43 16.81 -11.43
N LYS A 225 -11.96 17.57 -12.42
CA LYS A 225 -11.56 18.97 -12.24
C LYS A 225 -12.75 19.84 -11.78
N GLU A 226 -13.89 19.71 -12.43
CA GLU A 226 -15.08 20.50 -12.07
C GLU A 226 -15.52 20.18 -10.64
N GLU A 227 -15.63 18.89 -10.29
CA GLU A 227 -16.06 18.51 -8.95
C GLU A 227 -15.06 18.97 -7.88
N ARG A 228 -13.76 18.97 -8.17
CA ARG A 228 -12.73 19.51 -7.26
C ARG A 228 -12.98 21.00 -7.00
N ASN A 229 -13.25 21.77 -8.05
CA ASN A 229 -13.53 23.19 -7.92
C ASN A 229 -14.84 23.43 -7.15
N ASN A 230 -15.87 22.63 -7.39
CA ASN A 230 -17.15 22.70 -6.67
C ASN A 230 -16.96 22.51 -5.17
N VAL A 231 -16.25 21.46 -4.76
CA VAL A 231 -15.97 21.20 -3.34
C VAL A 231 -15.12 22.32 -2.74
N ALA A 232 -14.11 22.80 -3.45
CA ALA A 232 -13.22 23.86 -2.96
C ALA A 232 -13.91 25.22 -2.78
N HIS A 233 -14.92 25.53 -3.61
CA HIS A 233 -15.67 26.79 -3.57
C HIS A 233 -17.01 26.69 -2.83
N GLY A 234 -17.38 25.51 -2.33
CA GLY A 234 -18.70 25.27 -1.73
C GLY A 234 -19.85 25.41 -2.72
N GLU A 235 -19.57 25.23 -4.02
CA GLU A 235 -20.56 25.34 -5.08
C GLU A 235 -21.22 23.97 -5.35
N ASN A 236 -22.50 24.01 -5.73
CA ASN A 236 -23.24 22.82 -6.14
C ASN A 236 -23.68 22.89 -7.61
N LYS A 237 -22.88 23.58 -8.43
CA LYS A 237 -23.13 23.78 -9.86
C LYS A 237 -22.20 22.85 -10.63
N SER A 238 -22.75 21.91 -11.39
CA SER A 238 -21.96 21.16 -12.36
C SER A 238 -22.47 21.49 -13.76
N THR A 239 -21.55 21.77 -14.67
CA THR A 239 -21.80 21.87 -16.11
C THR A 239 -22.17 20.50 -16.67
N TYR A 240 -21.66 19.43 -16.05
CA TYR A 240 -21.92 18.04 -16.40
C TYR A 240 -23.01 17.40 -15.53
N GLN A 241 -24.15 18.08 -15.27
CA GLN A 241 -25.21 17.53 -14.39
C GLN A 241 -25.68 16.13 -14.81
N GLN A 242 -25.69 15.84 -16.12
CA GLN A 242 -26.06 14.54 -16.67
C GLN A 242 -25.04 13.43 -16.34
N TYR A 243 -23.78 13.80 -16.09
CA TYR A 243 -22.67 12.91 -15.75
C TYR A 243 -22.15 13.21 -14.35
N ARG A 244 -23.05 13.32 -13.36
CA ARG A 244 -22.65 13.61 -11.98
C ARG A 244 -22.52 12.32 -11.17
N PRO A 245 -21.39 11.59 -11.28
CA PRO A 245 -21.20 10.41 -10.46
C PRO A 245 -21.11 10.79 -8.98
N PRO A 246 -21.41 9.86 -8.07
CA PRO A 246 -21.12 10.05 -6.65
C PRO A 246 -19.65 10.41 -6.46
N ARG A 247 -19.35 11.40 -5.61
CA ARG A 247 -17.96 11.78 -5.27
C ARG A 247 -17.12 10.62 -4.76
N GLN A 248 -17.75 9.61 -4.18
CA GLN A 248 -17.09 8.38 -3.77
C GLN A 248 -16.49 7.63 -4.98
N LEU A 249 -17.21 7.56 -6.10
CA LEU A 249 -16.72 6.97 -7.34
C LEU A 249 -15.53 7.77 -7.89
N LEU A 250 -15.65 9.11 -7.94
CA LEU A 250 -14.55 9.96 -8.39
C LEU A 250 -13.31 9.82 -7.48
N SER A 251 -13.50 9.79 -6.17
CA SER A 251 -12.41 9.59 -5.20
C SER A 251 -11.70 8.25 -5.43
N HIS A 252 -12.44 7.17 -5.62
CA HIS A 252 -11.83 5.87 -5.92
C HIS A 252 -11.12 5.87 -7.27
N SER A 253 -11.65 6.53 -8.30
CA SER A 253 -10.99 6.60 -9.60
C SER A 253 -9.67 7.36 -9.57
N VAL A 254 -9.63 8.51 -8.89
CA VAL A 254 -8.39 9.26 -8.70
C VAL A 254 -7.41 8.49 -7.81
N TYR A 255 -7.90 7.77 -6.81
CA TYR A 255 -7.07 6.89 -5.99
C TYR A 255 -6.41 5.78 -6.82
N TYR A 256 -7.17 5.02 -7.60
CA TYR A 256 -6.61 3.96 -8.44
C TYR A 256 -5.70 4.51 -9.54
N LEU A 257 -5.96 5.71 -10.06
CA LEU A 257 -5.03 6.39 -10.95
C LEU A 257 -3.64 6.55 -10.30
N VAL A 258 -3.60 7.07 -9.06
CA VAL A 258 -2.35 7.25 -8.31
C VAL A 258 -1.69 5.91 -8.01
N ILE A 259 -2.47 4.89 -7.62
CA ILE A 259 -1.95 3.55 -7.31
C ILE A 259 -1.31 2.91 -8.55
N LEU A 260 -1.98 2.94 -9.70
CA LEU A 260 -1.46 2.39 -10.95
C LEU A 260 -0.20 3.14 -11.40
N CYS A 261 -0.16 4.46 -11.28
CA CYS A 261 1.05 5.23 -11.53
C CYS A 261 2.20 4.84 -10.59
N LEU A 262 1.93 4.68 -9.29
CA LEU A 262 2.92 4.21 -8.32
C LEU A 262 3.44 2.81 -8.66
N MET A 263 2.56 1.88 -9.05
CA MET A 263 2.95 0.53 -9.48
C MET A 263 3.88 0.57 -10.70
N ARG A 264 3.57 1.41 -11.70
CA ARG A 264 4.41 1.62 -12.88
C ARG A 264 5.80 2.18 -12.53
N VAL A 265 5.86 3.24 -11.72
CA VAL A 265 7.15 3.85 -11.31
C VAL A 265 7.95 2.90 -10.42
N LEU A 266 7.28 2.05 -9.65
CA LEU A 266 7.91 1.03 -8.83
C LEU A 266 8.46 -0.15 -9.66
N GLY A 267 8.03 -0.29 -10.92
CA GLY A 267 8.42 -1.38 -11.81
C GLY A 267 7.70 -2.70 -11.50
N VAL A 268 6.45 -2.62 -11.03
CA VAL A 268 5.59 -3.81 -10.89
C VAL A 268 5.34 -4.42 -12.26
N ASP A 269 5.38 -5.75 -12.33
CA ASP A 269 5.15 -6.51 -13.57
C ASP A 269 3.83 -6.12 -14.26
N ASP A 270 3.88 -5.97 -15.58
CA ASP A 270 2.74 -5.53 -16.39
C ASP A 270 1.54 -6.48 -16.27
N ALA A 271 1.77 -7.79 -16.12
CA ALA A 271 0.68 -8.75 -15.95
C ALA A 271 -0.03 -8.56 -14.61
N ALA A 272 0.68 -8.14 -13.55
CA ALA A 272 0.06 -7.81 -12.28
C ALA A 272 -0.76 -6.51 -12.38
N ILE A 273 -0.25 -5.50 -13.12
CA ILE A 273 -0.98 -4.26 -13.40
C ILE A 273 -2.25 -4.55 -14.21
N ASP A 274 -2.17 -5.38 -15.25
CA ASP A 274 -3.32 -5.78 -16.07
C ASP A 274 -4.35 -6.58 -15.25
N GLY A 275 -3.88 -7.45 -14.35
CA GLY A 275 -4.70 -8.24 -13.44
C GLY A 275 -5.50 -7.41 -12.41
N VAL A 276 -5.22 -6.11 -12.26
CA VAL A 276 -6.02 -5.21 -11.41
C VAL A 276 -7.49 -5.16 -11.86
N ARG A 277 -7.75 -5.31 -13.17
CA ARG A 277 -9.12 -5.29 -13.74
C ARG A 277 -10.02 -6.39 -13.19
N GLU A 278 -9.43 -7.52 -12.83
CA GLU A 278 -10.14 -8.71 -12.34
C GLU A 278 -10.46 -8.62 -10.84
N LYS A 279 -9.96 -7.58 -10.16
CA LYS A 279 -10.16 -7.41 -8.72
C LYS A 279 -11.58 -6.96 -8.48
N TYR A 280 -12.25 -7.61 -7.53
CA TYR A 280 -13.66 -7.39 -7.20
C TYR A 280 -14.04 -5.91 -7.04
N ARG A 281 -13.22 -5.11 -6.33
CA ARG A 281 -13.47 -3.67 -6.17
C ARG A 281 -13.41 -2.91 -7.49
N PHE A 282 -12.49 -3.27 -8.38
CA PHE A 282 -12.36 -2.64 -9.69
C PHE A 282 -13.56 -2.94 -10.57
N THR A 283 -14.02 -4.20 -10.58
CA THR A 283 -15.24 -4.63 -11.28
C THR A 283 -16.49 -3.91 -10.77
N GLN A 284 -16.68 -3.81 -9.44
CA GLN A 284 -17.81 -3.08 -8.86
C GLN A 284 -17.85 -1.61 -9.27
N LEU A 285 -16.68 -0.98 -9.39
CA LEU A 285 -16.60 0.42 -9.80
C LEU A 285 -16.79 0.59 -11.31
N GLN A 286 -16.39 -0.40 -12.13
CA GLN A 286 -16.64 -0.38 -13.58
C GLN A 286 -18.14 -0.29 -13.87
N ASP A 287 -18.97 -1.13 -13.22
CA ASP A 287 -20.43 -1.10 -13.42
C ASP A 287 -21.02 0.29 -13.13
N MET A 288 -20.47 0.98 -12.12
CA MET A 288 -20.87 2.35 -11.81
C MET A 288 -20.36 3.35 -12.87
N PHE A 289 -19.14 3.19 -13.38
CA PHE A 289 -18.59 4.03 -14.43
C PHE A 289 -19.41 3.93 -15.72
N ASP A 290 -19.74 2.72 -16.14
CA ASP A 290 -20.55 2.47 -17.34
C ASP A 290 -21.89 3.20 -17.23
N HIS A 291 -22.53 3.13 -16.06
CA HIS A 291 -23.78 3.85 -15.81
C HIS A 291 -23.66 5.37 -16.00
N TYR A 292 -22.57 6.00 -15.53
CA TYR A 292 -22.41 7.46 -15.52
C TYR A 292 -21.67 8.04 -16.73
N PHE A 293 -20.92 7.27 -17.50
CA PHE A 293 -20.06 7.80 -18.57
C PHE A 293 -20.32 7.21 -19.96
N THR A 294 -21.15 6.16 -20.08
CA THR A 294 -21.48 5.55 -21.39
C THR A 294 -22.95 5.72 -21.81
N SER A 295 -23.77 6.34 -20.98
CA SER A 295 -25.18 6.68 -21.27
C SER A 295 -25.34 8.10 -21.83
#